data_AF-A0A534N8Y6-F1
#
_entry.id   AF-A0A534N8Y6-F1
#
_cell.length_a   1.000
_cell.length_b   1.000
_cell.length_c   1.000
_cell.angle_alpha   90.00
_cell.angle_beta   90.00
_cell.angle_gamma   90.00
#
_symmetry.space_group_name_H-M   'P 1'
#
loop_
_entity.id
_entity.type
_entity.pdbx_description
1 polymer ?
#
loop_
_entity_poly.entity_id
_entity_poly.type
_entity_poly.pdbx_seq_one_letter_code
_entity_poly.pdbx_strand_id
1 'polypeptide(L)' 'MVQPLLSAKETRLPKDSRALCDQVRTIDKGRFREAVGVLRGELLGKIDRGLILHLELEDYVKL' A
#
# COMPACT_ATOMS: atom_id res chain seq x y z
N MET A 1 1.17 -11.32 -8.45
CA MET A 1 0.50 -10.35 -7.56
C MET A 1 1.38 -10.09 -6.35
N VAL A 2 1.89 -8.87 -6.20
CA VAL A 2 2.66 -8.46 -5.01
C VAL A 2 1.68 -7.90 -4.00
N GLN A 3 1.57 -8.56 -2.85
CA GLN A 3 0.67 -8.15 -1.75
C GLN A 3 1.49 -8.02 -0.46
N PRO A 4 2.12 -6.85 -0.21
CA PRO A 4 2.98 -6.64 0.95
C PRO A 4 2.24 -6.93 2.26
N LEU A 5 2.92 -7.64 3.17
CA LEU A 5 2.43 -7.87 4.52
C LEU A 5 2.50 -6.56 5.31
N LEU A 6 1.40 -6.22 5.97
CA LEU A 6 1.28 -5.12 6.92
C LEU A 6 1.19 -5.75 8.31
N SER A 7 2.32 -5.88 9.01
CA SER A 7 2.30 -6.43 10.37
C SER A 7 1.60 -5.46 11.33
N ALA A 8 0.71 -5.97 12.17
CA ALA A 8 0.05 -5.20 13.23
C ALA A 8 1.07 -4.49 14.13
N LYS A 9 2.17 -5.19 14.47
CA LYS A 9 3.23 -4.70 15.33
C LYS A 9 3.94 -3.46 14.76
N GLU A 10 4.12 -3.42 13.44
CA GLU A 10 4.88 -2.35 12.77
C GLU A 10 3.99 -1.20 12.31
N THR A 11 2.72 -1.49 12.01
CA THR A 11 1.79 -0.54 11.36
C THR A 11 0.76 0.06 12.30
N ARG A 12 0.63 -0.48 13.52
CA ARG A 12 -0.44 -0.14 14.49
C ARG A 12 -1.85 -0.52 14.03
N LEU A 13 -1.96 -1.35 12.99
CA LEU A 13 -3.23 -1.96 12.60
C LEU A 13 -3.71 -2.96 13.66
N PRO A 14 -5.03 -3.20 13.77
CA PRO A 14 -5.58 -4.12 14.76
C PRO A 14 -5.23 -5.59 14.53
N LYS A 15 -4.74 -5.95 13.33
CA LYS A 15 -4.33 -7.30 12.95
C LYS A 15 -3.37 -7.26 11.78
N ASP A 16 -2.62 -8.33 11.61
CA ASP A 16 -1.81 -8.54 10.40
C ASP A 16 -2.72 -8.50 9.17
N SER A 17 -2.27 -7.73 8.18
CA SER A 17 -3.06 -7.37 7.01
C SER A 17 -2.21 -7.40 5.74
N ARG A 18 -2.80 -7.21 4.56
CA ARG A 18 -2.07 -7.09 3.29
C ARG A 18 -2.54 -5.89 2.50
N ALA A 19 -1.62 -5.21 1.82
CA ALA A 19 -1.96 -4.20 0.83
C ALA A 19 -2.26 -4.87 -0.52
N LEU A 20 -3.48 -4.71 -1.01
CA LEU A 20 -3.93 -5.22 -2.30
C LEU A 20 -3.70 -4.16 -3.38
N CYS A 21 -2.51 -4.18 -3.99
CA CYS A 21 -2.10 -3.15 -4.97
C CYS A 21 -2.94 -3.20 -6.25
N ASP A 22 -3.58 -4.33 -6.53
CA ASP A 22 -4.54 -4.56 -7.61
C ASP A 22 -5.96 -4.04 -7.33
N GLN A 23 -6.20 -3.56 -6.11
CA GLN A 23 -7.49 -2.99 -5.69
C GLN A 23 -7.41 -1.48 -5.40
N VAL A 24 -6.54 -0.77 -6.12
CA VAL A 24 -6.43 0.69 -6.01
C VAL A 24 -7.71 1.37 -6.51
N ARG A 25 -8.15 2.43 -5.81
CA ARG A 25 -9.36 3.20 -6.15
C ARG A 25 -9.16 4.68 -5.88
N THR A 26 -9.65 5.53 -6.79
CA THR A 26 -9.83 6.96 -6.53
C THR A 26 -11.09 7.14 -5.69
N ILE A 27 -10.98 7.85 -4.57
CA ILE A 27 -12.11 8.11 -3.64
C ILE A 27 -12.19 9.60 -3.29
N ASP A 28 -13.40 10.09 -3.07
CA ASP A 28 -13.64 11.43 -2.55
C ASP A 28 -13.15 11.58 -1.10
N LYS A 29 -12.72 12.79 -0.70
CA LYS A 29 -12.18 13.05 0.64
C LYS A 29 -13.20 12.81 1.76
N GLY A 30 -14.50 12.96 1.50
CA GLY A 30 -15.57 12.66 2.46
C GLY A 30 -15.70 11.17 2.81
N ARG A 31 -14.98 10.27 2.10
CA ARG A 31 -14.94 8.83 2.41
C ARG A 31 -13.94 8.47 3.51
N PHE A 32 -12.98 9.34 3.82
CA PHE A 32 -12.06 9.12 4.95
C PHE A 32 -12.79 9.37 6.27
N ARG A 33 -12.58 8.49 7.25
CA ARG A 33 -13.20 8.59 8.59
C ARG A 33 -12.16 8.93 9.66
N GLU A 34 -11.20 8.04 9.85
CA GLU A 34 -10.15 8.18 10.86
C GLU A 34 -8.83 7.58 10.36
N ALA A 35 -7.71 7.98 10.97
CA ALA A 35 -6.41 7.39 10.71
C ALA A 35 -6.25 6.11 11.56
N VAL A 36 -5.96 4.98 10.92
CA VAL A 36 -5.93 3.65 11.58
C VAL A 36 -4.53 3.10 11.83
N GLY A 37 -3.48 3.76 11.34
CA GLY A 37 -2.12 3.24 11.42
C GLY A 37 -1.10 4.14 10.72
N VAL A 38 0.13 3.64 10.60
CA VAL A 38 1.23 4.32 9.89
C VAL A 38 2.03 3.32 9.07
N LEU A 39 2.50 3.72 7.90
CA LEU A 39 3.42 2.94 7.08
C LEU A 39 4.79 3.63 7.08
N ARG A 40 5.86 2.85 7.28
CA ARG A 40 7.25 3.34 7.21
C ARG A 40 7.78 3.25 5.77
N GLY A 41 8.85 4.00 5.47
CA GLY A 41 9.42 4.09 4.13
C GLY A 41 9.74 2.74 3.47
N GLU A 42 10.30 1.79 4.22
CA GLU A 42 10.59 0.44 3.68
C GLU A 42 9.32 -0.29 3.22
N LEU A 43 8.24 -0.19 4.00
CA LEU A 43 6.96 -0.83 3.68
C LEU A 43 6.26 -0.13 2.53
N LEU A 44 6.36 1.21 2.45
CA LEU A 44 5.89 1.99 1.31
C LEU A 44 6.61 1.59 0.03
N GLY A 45 7.94 1.41 0.04
CA GLY A 45 8.67 0.96 -1.15
C GLY A 45 8.21 -0.40 -1.68
N LYS A 46 7.77 -1.31 -0.80
CA LYS A 46 7.15 -2.59 -1.21
C LYS A 46 5.79 -2.38 -1.88
N ILE A 47 5.01 -1.40 -1.42
CA ILE A 47 3.73 -1.02 -2.02
C ILE A 47 3.96 -0.34 -3.37
N ASP A 48 4.92 0.58 -3.47
CA ASP A 48 5.29 1.26 -4.71
C ASP A 48 5.64 0.25 -5.80
N ARG A 49 6.50 -0.73 -5.48
CA ARG A 49 6.81 -1.84 -6.39
C ARG A 49 5.57 -2.61 -6.82
N GLY A 50 4.66 -2.88 -5.89
CA GLY A 50 3.42 -3.59 -6.18
C GLY A 50 2.49 -2.81 -7.11
N LEU A 51 2.43 -1.49 -6.95
CA LEU A 51 1.67 -0.59 -7.83
C LEU A 51 2.31 -0.47 -9.20
N ILE A 52 3.64 -0.31 -9.29
CA ILE A 52 4.37 -0.26 -10.56
C ILE A 52 4.07 -1.50 -11.40
N LEU A 53 4.20 -2.69 -10.80
CA LEU A 53 3.92 -3.96 -11.49
C LEU A 53 2.44 -4.12 -11.87
N HIS A 54 1.50 -3.64 -11.04
CA HIS A 54 0.07 -3.75 -11.35
C HIS A 54 -0.35 -2.80 -12.47
N LEU A 55 0.27 -1.63 -12.54
CA LEU A 55 -0.06 -0.56 -13.48
C LEU A 55 0.85 -0.54 -14.71
N GLU A 56 1.77 -1.50 -14.84
CA GLU A 56 2.72 -1.63 -15.95
C GLU A 56 3.58 -0.36 -16.16
N LEU A 57 4.13 0.18 -15.06
CA LEU A 57 4.87 1.44 -15.03
C LEU A 57 6.40 1.27 -15.03
N GLU A 58 6.91 0.04 -15.20
CA GLU A 58 8.33 -0.28 -15.10
C GLU A 58 9.23 0.57 -16.00
N ASP A 59 8.77 0.92 -17.21
CA ASP A 59 9.53 1.73 -18.16
C ASP A 59 9.56 3.23 -17.80
N TYR A 60 8.65 3.68 -16.93
CA TYR A 60 8.48 5.08 -16.53
C TYR A 60 9.15 5.40 -15.20
N VAL A 61 9.37 4.40 -14.34
CA VAL A 61 9.94 4.56 -13.01
C VAL A 61 11.31 3.90 -12.99
N LYS A 62 12.38 4.71 -12.99
CA LYS A 62 13.73 4.21 -12.73
C LYS A 62 13.82 3.77 -11.27
N LEU A 63 13.96 2.46 -11.05
CA LEU A 63 14.27 1.86 -9.75
C LEU A 63 15.70 2.20 -9.30
#